data_AF-A0A8S9JIC6-F1
#
_entry.id   AF-A0A8S9JIC6-F1
#
_cell.length_a   1.000
_cell.length_b   1.000
_cell.length_c   1.000
_cell.angle_alpha   90.00
_cell.angle_beta   90.00
_cell.angle_gamma   90.00
#
_symmetry.space_group_name_H-M   'P 1'
#
loop_
_entity.id
_entity.type
_entity.pdbx_description
1 polymer ?
#
loop_
_entity_poly.entity_id
_entity_poly.type
_entity_poly.pdbx_seq_one_letter_code
_entity_poly.pdbx_strand_id
1 'polypeptide(L)'
;MTLTKTSLVLLLCFLGFYSETVKSQNCGCSPDLCCSQFGFCGTGNDYCGPGCQSGPCTTQAESLGTIVSQSFFDGITNRAGSDCAGKGFYTRDAFINAANTFPSFANSVTSLEIATMFAHFTQEVGCKNSFHFL
;
A
#
# COMPACT_ATOMS: atom_id res chain seq x y z
N MET A 1 20.86 13.59 57.57
CA MET A 1 20.61 12.20 57.10
C MET A 1 19.17 11.96 56.63
N THR A 2 18.25 12.93 56.74
CA THR A 2 16.84 12.82 56.31
C THR A 2 16.61 13.29 54.86
N LEU A 3 17.46 14.19 54.34
CA LEU A 3 17.34 14.80 53.00
C LEU A 3 17.60 13.81 51.84
N THR A 4 18.57 12.90 52.01
CA THR A 4 18.84 11.83 51.03
C THR A 4 17.72 10.79 51.01
N LYS A 5 17.06 10.58 52.15
CA LYS A 5 15.97 9.59 52.30
C LYS A 5 14.68 10.07 51.63
N THR A 6 14.34 11.36 51.74
CA THR A 6 13.19 11.95 51.01
C THR A 6 13.43 12.04 49.50
N SER A 7 14.67 12.33 49.07
CA SER A 7 15.05 12.31 47.65
C SER A 7 14.92 10.92 47.02
N LEU A 8 15.26 9.86 47.76
CA LEU A 8 15.15 8.48 47.28
C LEU A 8 13.70 8.04 47.13
N VAL A 9 12.82 8.48 48.04
CA VAL A 9 11.38 8.18 47.99
C VAL A 9 10.71 8.87 46.79
N LEU A 10 11.04 10.14 46.52
CA LEU A 10 10.52 10.86 45.35
C LEU A 10 10.96 10.21 44.03
N LEU A 11 12.22 9.78 43.92
CA LEU A 11 12.75 9.11 42.73
C LEU A 11 12.04 7.77 42.44
N LEU A 12 11.78 6.99 43.49
CA LEU A 12 11.04 5.72 43.39
C LEU A 12 9.57 5.93 43.01
N CYS A 13 8.93 7.00 43.50
CA CYS A 13 7.56 7.34 43.11
C CYS A 13 7.47 7.75 41.63
N PHE A 14 8.41 8.57 41.12
CA PHE A 14 8.41 8.96 39.71
C PHE A 14 8.55 7.75 38.77
N LEU A 15 9.37 6.74 39.11
CA LEU A 15 9.51 5.52 38.32
C LEU A 15 8.24 4.63 38.32
N GLY A 16 7.38 4.75 39.34
CA GLY A 16 6.12 4.01 39.43
C GLY A 16 5.00 4.53 38.53
N PHE A 17 5.05 5.80 38.11
CA PHE A 17 4.02 6.41 37.24
C PHE A 17 4.28 6.23 35.74
N TYR A 18 5.46 5.76 35.32
CA TYR A 18 5.77 5.55 33.89
C TYR A 18 5.21 4.25 33.30
N SER A 19 4.36 3.53 34.02
CA SER A 19 3.70 2.35 33.47
C SER A 19 2.47 2.75 32.64
N GLU A 20 2.71 3.44 31.52
CA GLU A 20 1.78 3.38 30.39
C GLU A 20 1.83 1.94 29.90
N THR A 21 0.91 1.11 30.39
CA THR A 21 0.71 -0.25 29.87
C THR A 21 0.08 -0.14 28.49
N VAL A 22 0.92 0.17 27.51
CA VAL A 22 0.60 -0.02 26.11
C VAL A 22 0.32 -1.52 25.89
N LYS A 23 -0.96 -1.88 25.82
CA LYS A 23 -1.42 -3.24 25.50
C LYS A 23 -1.13 -3.52 24.01
N SER A 24 0.14 -3.71 23.68
CA SER A 24 0.60 -4.29 22.41
C SER A 24 0.99 -5.73 22.70
N GLN A 25 0.06 -6.69 22.66
CA GLN A 25 0.46 -8.11 22.79
C GLN A 25 -0.39 -9.09 21.98
N ASN A 26 -1.52 -8.72 21.37
CA ASN A 26 -2.23 -9.61 20.46
C ASN A 26 -3.25 -8.83 19.63
N CYS A 27 -3.25 -8.99 18.30
CA CYS A 27 -4.24 -8.36 17.43
C CYS A 27 -5.62 -8.98 17.66
N GLY A 28 -6.42 -8.36 18.53
CA GLY A 28 -7.81 -8.70 18.83
C GLY A 28 -8.74 -7.49 18.66
N CYS A 29 -8.52 -6.73 17.58
CA CYS A 29 -9.22 -5.48 17.32
C CYS A 29 -10.69 -5.73 16.91
N SER A 30 -11.54 -4.72 17.12
CA SER A 30 -12.88 -4.68 16.52
C SER A 30 -12.76 -4.82 14.99
N PRO A 31 -13.74 -5.41 14.29
CA PRO A 31 -13.66 -5.64 12.84
C PRO A 31 -13.36 -4.39 12.01
N ASP A 32 -13.77 -3.22 12.51
CA ASP A 32 -13.61 -1.93 11.83
C ASP A 32 -12.28 -1.21 12.14
N LEU A 33 -11.40 -1.82 12.95
CA LEU A 33 -10.14 -1.21 13.41
C LEU A 33 -8.93 -2.00 12.91
N CYS A 34 -7.90 -1.26 12.52
CA CYS A 34 -6.62 -1.81 12.08
C CYS A 34 -5.72 -2.15 13.26
N CYS A 35 -4.97 -3.23 13.16
CA CYS A 35 -3.89 -3.57 14.08
C CYS A 35 -2.57 -3.10 13.49
N SER A 36 -1.92 -2.12 14.11
CA SER A 36 -0.63 -1.59 13.66
C SER A 36 0.47 -2.64 13.71
N GLN A 37 1.62 -2.33 13.10
CA GLN A 37 2.82 -3.16 13.19
C GLN A 37 3.33 -3.36 14.62
N PHE A 38 2.92 -2.48 15.52
CA PHE A 38 3.21 -2.56 16.95
C PHE A 38 2.04 -3.13 17.73
N GLY A 39 1.10 -3.84 17.12
CA GLY A 39 0.02 -4.54 17.84
C GLY A 39 -1.03 -3.62 18.48
N PHE A 40 -1.20 -2.38 18.00
CA PHE A 40 -2.21 -1.44 18.51
C PHE A 40 -3.41 -1.33 17.58
N CYS A 41 -4.61 -1.25 18.16
CA CYS A 41 -5.85 -1.08 17.41
C CYS A 41 -6.16 0.40 17.17
N GLY A 42 -6.51 0.77 15.94
CA GLY A 42 -6.94 2.14 15.63
C GLY A 42 -7.31 2.35 14.16
N THR A 43 -7.57 3.60 13.81
CA THR A 43 -7.87 4.04 12.45
C THR A 43 -6.84 5.06 11.99
N GLY A 44 -6.66 5.20 10.68
CA GLY A 44 -5.69 6.13 10.11
C GLY A 44 -4.33 5.49 9.83
N ASN A 45 -3.46 6.22 9.14
CA ASN A 45 -2.24 5.65 8.56
C ASN A 45 -1.26 5.08 9.61
N ASP A 46 -1.25 5.57 10.85
CA ASP A 46 -0.37 5.05 11.90
C ASP A 46 -0.75 3.63 12.37
N TYR A 47 -2.02 3.25 12.16
CA TYR A 47 -2.55 1.94 12.55
C TYR A 47 -2.80 1.04 11.35
N CYS A 48 -3.34 1.62 10.29
CA CYS A 48 -3.71 0.92 9.08
C CYS A 48 -2.57 0.86 8.07
N GLY A 49 -1.53 1.68 8.20
CA GLY A 49 -0.47 1.84 7.20
C GLY A 49 0.55 0.70 7.17
N PRO A 50 1.81 0.98 6.78
CA PRO A 50 2.87 -0.02 6.65
C PRO A 50 3.00 -0.91 7.90
N GLY A 51 3.08 -2.21 7.66
CA GLY A 51 3.22 -3.21 8.72
C GLY A 51 1.93 -3.49 9.51
N CYS A 52 0.77 -2.96 9.11
CA CYS A 52 -0.51 -3.35 9.69
C CYS A 52 -0.71 -4.88 9.63
N GLN A 53 -1.02 -5.47 10.79
CA GLN A 53 -1.06 -6.91 11.02
C GLN A 53 -2.46 -7.52 10.79
N SER A 54 -3.55 -6.74 10.97
CA SER A 54 -4.94 -7.20 10.77
C SER A 54 -5.94 -6.03 10.72
N GLY A 55 -7.20 -6.28 10.35
CA GLY A 55 -8.23 -5.26 10.17
C GLY A 55 -8.21 -4.64 8.76
N PRO A 56 -8.87 -3.48 8.54
CA PRO A 56 -8.89 -2.79 7.24
C PRO A 56 -7.56 -2.06 6.97
N CYS A 57 -6.45 -2.81 7.02
CA CYS A 57 -5.13 -2.31 6.74
C CYS A 57 -5.13 -1.60 5.39
N THR A 58 -4.75 -0.32 5.39
CA THR A 58 -4.23 0.36 4.21
C THR A 58 -2.88 -0.29 3.94
N THR A 59 -2.89 -1.44 3.29
CA THR A 59 -1.68 -2.00 2.71
C THR A 59 -1.09 -0.89 1.85
N GLN A 60 -0.01 -0.29 2.32
CA GLN A 60 1.01 0.16 1.41
C GLN A 60 1.63 -1.11 0.80
N ALA A 61 0.84 -1.87 0.02
CA ALA A 61 1.34 -2.11 -1.31
C ALA A 61 1.51 -0.69 -1.86
N GLU A 62 2.67 -0.34 -2.41
CA GLU A 62 2.68 0.74 -3.38
C GLU A 62 1.49 0.49 -4.29
N SER A 63 0.40 1.23 -4.08
CA SER A 63 -0.91 0.77 -4.52
C SER A 63 -0.75 0.48 -5.99
N LEU A 64 -1.27 -0.64 -6.48
CA LEU A 64 -1.27 -0.87 -7.92
C LEU A 64 -1.74 0.40 -8.67
N GLY A 65 -2.63 1.20 -8.06
CA GLY A 65 -3.02 2.52 -8.54
C GLY A 65 -1.98 3.66 -8.42
N THR A 66 -1.02 3.57 -7.50
CA THR A 66 0.19 4.43 -7.43
C THR A 66 1.23 4.03 -8.49
N ILE A 67 1.52 2.73 -8.63
CA ILE A 67 2.45 2.19 -9.65
C ILE A 67 1.87 2.47 -11.05
N VAL A 68 0.62 2.05 -11.27
CA VAL A 68 -0.17 2.38 -12.46
C VAL A 68 -0.92 3.66 -12.17
N SER A 69 -0.19 4.77 -12.05
CA SER A 69 -0.83 6.08 -12.02
C SER A 69 -1.57 6.38 -13.32
N GLN A 70 -2.51 7.32 -13.29
CA GLN A 70 -3.23 7.74 -14.50
C GLN A 70 -2.25 8.22 -15.59
N SER A 71 -1.22 8.99 -15.22
CA SER A 71 -0.21 9.48 -16.16
C SER A 71 0.66 8.36 -16.73
N PHE A 72 1.00 7.34 -15.96
CA PHE A 72 1.71 6.16 -16.46
C PHE A 72 0.85 5.39 -17.46
N PHE A 73 -0.41 5.13 -17.11
CA PHE A 73 -1.35 4.42 -17.98
C PHE A 73 -1.62 5.18 -19.28
N ASP A 74 -1.87 6.48 -19.20
CA ASP A 74 -2.05 7.35 -20.35
C ASP A 74 -0.77 7.44 -21.19
N GLY A 75 0.40 7.44 -20.55
CA GLY A 75 1.70 7.41 -21.23
C GLY A 75 1.88 6.18 -22.11
N ILE A 76 1.30 5.04 -21.73
CA ILE A 76 1.31 3.80 -22.51
C ILE A 76 0.24 3.84 -23.61
N THR A 77 -1.01 4.17 -23.26
CA THR A 77 -2.12 4.15 -24.23
C THR A 77 -2.00 5.24 -25.29
N ASN A 78 -1.34 6.38 -24.99
CA ASN A 78 -1.09 7.43 -25.98
C ASN A 78 -0.03 7.04 -27.02
N ARG A 79 0.78 6.00 -26.78
CA ARG A 79 1.65 5.42 -27.82
C ARG A 79 0.85 4.67 -28.88
N ALA A 80 -0.40 4.30 -28.59
CA ALA A 80 -1.32 3.73 -29.56
C ALA A 80 -1.66 4.73 -30.67
N GLY A 81 -1.38 4.34 -31.93
CA GLY A 81 -1.84 5.07 -33.11
C GLY A 81 -3.36 5.30 -33.07
N SER A 82 -3.86 6.37 -33.70
CA SER A 82 -5.31 6.65 -33.75
C SER A 82 -6.11 5.57 -34.48
N ASP A 83 -5.44 4.76 -35.29
CA ASP A 83 -5.94 3.61 -36.05
C ASP A 83 -5.92 2.29 -35.27
N CYS A 84 -5.40 2.29 -34.03
CA CYS A 84 -5.40 1.12 -33.14
C CYS A 84 -6.82 0.79 -32.66
N ALA A 85 -7.33 -0.37 -33.05
CA ALA A 85 -8.66 -0.86 -32.65
C ALA A 85 -8.82 -0.99 -31.12
N GLY A 86 -7.72 -1.26 -30.40
CA GLY A 86 -7.70 -1.32 -28.94
C GLY A 86 -7.64 0.04 -28.23
N LYS A 87 -7.51 1.16 -28.96
CA LYS A 87 -7.40 2.49 -28.35
C LYS A 87 -8.74 2.91 -27.74
N GLY A 88 -8.72 3.26 -26.46
CA GLY A 88 -9.94 3.61 -25.70
C GLY A 88 -10.72 2.41 -25.15
N PHE A 89 -10.38 1.18 -25.55
CA PHE A 89 -10.96 -0.04 -24.97
C PHE A 89 -10.37 -0.35 -23.59
N TYR A 90 -9.07 -0.14 -23.41
CA TYR A 90 -8.39 -0.35 -22.14
C TYR A 90 -8.45 0.90 -21.26
N THR A 91 -9.06 0.79 -20.07
CA THR A 91 -9.08 1.84 -19.05
C THR A 91 -8.27 1.45 -17.82
N ARG A 92 -7.70 2.44 -17.14
CA ARG A 92 -6.93 2.23 -15.91
C ARG A 92 -7.76 1.51 -14.86
N ASP A 93 -9.00 1.95 -14.64
CA ASP A 93 -9.85 1.37 -13.60
C ASP A 93 -10.23 -0.09 -13.90
N ALA A 94 -10.49 -0.43 -15.17
CA ALA A 94 -10.72 -1.82 -15.56
C ALA A 94 -9.47 -2.68 -15.32
N PHE A 95 -8.27 -2.16 -15.62
CA PHE A 95 -7.02 -2.83 -15.33
C PHE A 95 -6.81 -3.06 -13.83
N ILE A 96 -7.00 -2.03 -13.00
CA ILE A 96 -6.85 -2.11 -11.54
C ILE A 96 -7.86 -3.11 -10.95
N ASN A 97 -9.13 -3.03 -11.37
CA ASN A 97 -10.17 -3.95 -10.90
C ASN A 97 -9.86 -5.39 -11.27
N ALA A 98 -9.38 -5.65 -12.49
CA ALA A 98 -8.96 -6.99 -12.91
C ALA A 98 -7.73 -7.48 -12.14
N ALA A 99 -6.72 -6.64 -11.97
CA ALA A 99 -5.51 -7.03 -11.25
C ALA A 99 -5.76 -7.31 -9.76
N ASN A 100 -6.71 -6.60 -9.13
CA ASN A 100 -7.12 -6.86 -7.75
C ASN A 100 -7.79 -8.22 -7.55
N THR A 101 -8.29 -8.89 -8.60
CA THR A 101 -8.79 -10.27 -8.48
C THR A 101 -7.67 -11.30 -8.43
N PHE A 102 -6.42 -10.89 -8.68
CA PHE A 102 -5.21 -11.71 -8.58
C PHE A 102 -4.25 -11.12 -7.52
N PRO A 103 -4.48 -11.37 -6.22
CA PRO A 103 -3.69 -10.77 -5.14
C PRO A 103 -2.19 -11.04 -5.23
N SER A 104 -1.78 -12.23 -5.71
CA SER A 104 -0.37 -12.55 -5.92
C SER A 104 0.29 -11.62 -6.93
N PHE A 105 -0.44 -11.19 -7.96
CA PHE A 105 0.03 -10.22 -8.94
C PHE A 105 0.00 -8.80 -8.36
N ALA A 106 -1.13 -8.38 -7.79
CA ALA A 106 -1.30 -7.02 -7.28
C ALA A 106 -0.29 -6.65 -6.17
N ASN A 107 0.19 -7.63 -5.41
CA ASN A 107 1.13 -7.40 -4.30
C ASN A 107 2.61 -7.56 -4.68
N SER A 108 2.94 -8.06 -5.87
CA SER A 108 4.34 -8.33 -6.26
C SER A 108 4.77 -7.67 -7.56
N VAL A 109 3.87 -6.98 -8.26
CA VAL A 109 4.14 -6.44 -9.59
C VAL A 109 4.92 -5.13 -9.56
N THR A 110 5.85 -4.97 -10.50
CA THR A 110 6.65 -3.75 -10.70
C THR A 110 6.19 -2.93 -11.91
N SER A 111 6.53 -1.64 -11.97
CA SER A 111 6.20 -0.78 -13.13
C SER A 111 6.75 -1.33 -14.45
N LEU A 112 7.89 -2.02 -14.41
CA LEU A 112 8.52 -2.63 -15.59
C LEU A 112 7.73 -3.84 -16.11
N GLU A 113 7.24 -4.70 -15.21
CA GLU A 113 6.40 -5.84 -15.59
C GLU A 113 5.08 -5.37 -16.20
N ILE A 114 4.48 -4.31 -15.64
CA ILE A 114 3.26 -3.73 -16.18
C ILE A 114 3.51 -3.16 -17.58
N ALA A 115 4.58 -2.37 -17.77
CA ALA A 115 4.94 -1.85 -19.08
C ALA A 115 5.13 -2.97 -20.13
N THR A 116 5.79 -4.07 -19.72
CA THR A 116 6.01 -5.24 -20.58
C THR A 116 4.71 -5.95 -20.93
N MET A 117 3.78 -6.08 -19.98
CA MET A 117 2.48 -6.68 -20.22
C MET A 117 1.63 -5.86 -21.21
N PHE A 118 1.58 -4.53 -21.05
CA PHE A 118 0.91 -3.66 -22.01
C PHE A 118 1.58 -3.67 -23.39
N ALA A 119 2.91 -3.85 -23.43
CA ALA A 119 3.62 -4.01 -24.68
C ALA A 119 3.18 -5.25 -25.44
N HIS A 120 3.04 -6.37 -24.74
CA HIS A 120 2.53 -7.59 -25.32
C HIS A 120 1.07 -7.44 -25.78
N PHE A 121 0.21 -6.80 -24.98
CA PHE A 121 -1.19 -6.61 -25.36
C PHE A 121 -1.36 -5.78 -26.63
N THR A 122 -0.60 -4.70 -26.77
CA THR A 122 -0.70 -3.80 -27.93
C THR A 122 -0.20 -4.45 -29.23
N GLN A 123 0.74 -5.40 -29.14
CA GLN A 123 1.11 -6.26 -30.27
C GLN A 123 -0.05 -7.18 -30.68
N GLU A 124 -0.68 -7.86 -29.72
CA GLU A 124 -1.77 -8.82 -29.97
C GLU A 124 -3.04 -8.13 -30.50
N VAL A 125 -3.35 -6.92 -30.03
CA VAL A 125 -4.53 -6.15 -30.51
C VAL A 125 -4.29 -5.41 -31.83
N GLY A 126 -3.15 -5.65 -32.50
CA GLY A 126 -2.90 -5.16 -33.85
C GLY A 126 -2.51 -3.68 -33.93
N CYS A 127 -1.97 -3.10 -32.86
CA CYS A 127 -1.51 -1.72 -32.84
C CYS A 127 -0.07 -1.65 -33.38
N LYS A 128 0.05 -1.97 -34.68
CA LYS A 128 1.30 -2.23 -35.43
C LYS A 128 2.33 -1.09 -35.42
N ASN A 129 1.93 0.15 -35.12
CA ASN A 129 2.80 1.33 -35.18
C ASN A 129 3.30 1.82 -33.81
N SER A 130 3.00 1.13 -32.70
CA SER A 130 3.26 1.65 -31.35
C SER A 130 4.63 1.33 -30.76
N PHE A 131 5.40 0.39 -31.33
CA PHE A 131 6.62 -0.15 -30.69
C PHE A 131 7.96 0.33 -31.23
N HIS A 132 8.00 1.38 -32.06
CA HIS A 132 9.27 1.90 -32.59
C HIS A 132 10.03 2.83 -31.60
N PHE A 133 9.89 2.63 -30.28
CA PHE A 133 10.56 3.45 -29.25
C PHE A 133 10.90 2.69 -27.95
N LEU A 134 11.13 1.38 -28.05
CA LEU A 134 12.02 0.69 -27.11
C LEU A 134 13.35 0.43 -27.80
#